data_AF-A0A2L0CJ55-F1
#
_entry.id   AF-A0A2L0CJ55-F1
#
_cell.length_a   1.000
_cell.length_b   1.000
_cell.length_c   1.000
_cell.angle_alpha   90.00
_cell.angle_beta   90.00
_cell.angle_gamma   90.00
#
_symmetry.space_group_name_H-M   'P 1'
#
loop_
_entity.id
_entity.type
_entity.pdbx_description
1 polymer ?
#
loop_
_entity_poly.entity_id
_entity_poly.type
_entity_poly.pdbx_seq_one_letter_code
_entity_poly.pdbx_strand_id
1 'polypeptide(L)'
;YKSMFLAYQQNVRGDNVDFTPLEKESCMINQPPGAPNLCLLSFHGAFHGRTIGTLATTHSKAIHKLDVPSFDWPIAHFPKYKYPLEDNVRENQAQDQQCLAEVEELIEKYNKKGVPVAGIVIEPIQSEGGDNEASPEFFQKLQKIAQKHQIGLLIDEVQTGGGATGKFWAHEHFNLPSPPDIVTFSKKMQIGGFYHTTAMRPQQPYRV
;
A
#
# COMPACT_ATOMS: atom_id res chain seq x y z
N TYR A 1 -4.96 -2.29 6.10
CA TYR A 1 -3.92 -1.43 6.73
C TYR A 1 -3.48 -1.98 8.07
N LYS A 2 -4.39 -2.16 9.03
CA LYS A 2 -4.12 -2.74 10.35
C LYS A 2 -3.19 -3.97 10.27
N SER A 3 -3.52 -4.99 9.47
CA SER A 3 -2.71 -6.20 9.32
C SER A 3 -1.26 -5.94 8.89
N MET A 4 -0.98 -4.95 8.02
CA MET A 4 0.39 -4.58 7.67
C MET A 4 1.14 -3.97 8.85
N PHE A 5 0.51 -3.07 9.61
CA PHE A 5 1.11 -2.54 10.84
C PHE A 5 1.40 -3.62 11.87
N LEU A 6 0.48 -4.60 11.99
CA LEU A 6 0.68 -5.74 12.90
C LEU A 6 1.84 -6.62 12.46
N ALA A 7 1.90 -6.97 11.17
CA ALA A 7 2.97 -7.78 10.60
C ALA A 7 4.32 -7.07 10.71
N TYR A 8 4.37 -5.78 10.40
CA TYR A 8 5.58 -4.97 10.56
C TYR A 8 6.08 -4.97 12.01
N GLN A 9 5.19 -4.71 12.98
CA GLN A 9 5.56 -4.75 14.40
C GLN A 9 5.89 -6.15 14.90
N GLN A 10 5.34 -7.19 14.30
CA GLN A 10 5.73 -8.56 14.59
C GLN A 10 7.16 -8.82 14.13
N ASN A 11 7.52 -8.39 12.91
CA ASN A 11 8.88 -8.52 12.38
C ASN A 11 9.91 -7.74 13.21
N VAL A 12 9.55 -6.53 13.67
CA VAL A 12 10.41 -5.72 14.55
C VAL A 12 10.59 -6.36 15.93
N ARG A 13 9.51 -6.88 16.52
CA ARG A 13 9.54 -7.49 17.87
C ARG A 13 10.23 -8.86 17.87
N GLY A 14 10.13 -9.59 16.76
CA GLY A 14 10.55 -10.98 16.65
C GLY A 14 9.45 -11.97 17.04
N ASP A 15 9.67 -13.23 16.69
CA ASP A 15 8.70 -14.31 16.91
C ASP A 15 8.64 -14.76 18.36
N ASN A 16 7.43 -15.13 18.81
CA ASN A 16 7.15 -15.64 20.16
C ASN A 16 7.50 -14.68 21.31
N VAL A 17 7.54 -13.37 21.04
CA VAL A 17 7.71 -12.32 22.05
C VAL A 17 6.35 -11.75 22.42
N ASP A 18 6.00 -11.79 23.72
CA ASP A 18 4.75 -11.21 24.23
C ASP A 18 4.83 -9.68 24.39
N PHE A 19 3.68 -9.02 24.46
CA PHE A 19 3.59 -7.57 24.65
C PHE A 19 4.00 -7.17 26.07
N THR A 20 4.84 -6.14 26.17
CA THR A 20 5.27 -5.54 27.44
C THR A 20 4.12 -4.82 28.15
N PRO A 21 4.17 -4.64 29.49
CA PRO A 21 3.19 -3.83 30.21
C PRO A 21 3.10 -2.39 29.66
N LEU A 22 4.24 -1.78 29.33
CA LEU A 22 4.28 -0.44 28.75
C LEU A 22 3.56 -0.36 27.39
N GLU A 23 3.72 -1.35 26.50
CA GLU A 23 2.96 -1.40 25.24
C GLU A 23 1.45 -1.53 25.50
N LYS A 24 1.04 -2.36 26.47
CA LYS A 24 -0.38 -2.56 26.83
C LYS A 24 -1.00 -1.29 27.41
N GLU A 25 -0.28 -0.56 28.26
CA GLU A 25 -0.78 0.66 28.91
C GLU A 25 -0.80 1.85 27.94
N SER A 26 0.29 2.06 27.19
CA SER A 26 0.41 3.21 26.27
C SER A 26 -0.54 3.13 25.07
N CYS A 27 -0.87 1.93 24.56
CA CYS A 27 -1.80 1.79 23.44
C CYS A 27 -3.22 2.25 23.79
N MET A 28 -3.65 2.07 25.05
CA MET A 28 -4.99 2.45 25.51
C MET A 28 -5.21 3.96 25.58
N ILE A 29 -4.13 4.74 25.53
CA ILE A 29 -4.13 6.21 25.50
C ILE A 29 -3.50 6.77 24.22
N ASN A 30 -3.38 5.94 23.17
CA ASN A 30 -2.86 6.31 21.85
C ASN A 30 -1.40 6.83 21.85
N GLN A 31 -0.54 6.29 22.73
CA GLN A 31 0.86 6.67 22.83
C GLN A 31 1.81 5.52 22.44
N PRO A 32 3.02 5.81 21.93
CA PRO A 32 4.09 4.82 21.80
C PRO A 32 4.56 4.29 23.17
N PRO A 33 5.11 3.06 23.24
CA PRO A 33 5.34 2.14 22.12
C PRO A 33 4.09 1.35 21.69
N GLY A 34 3.01 1.35 22.47
CA GLY A 34 1.82 0.56 22.22
C GLY A 34 1.01 0.96 20.98
N ALA A 35 0.93 2.27 20.71
CA ALA A 35 0.47 2.84 19.46
C ALA A 35 1.69 3.41 18.70
N PRO A 36 2.33 2.61 17.83
CA PRO A 36 3.59 3.00 17.22
C PRO A 36 3.41 4.06 16.14
N ASN A 37 4.44 4.88 15.96
CA ASN A 37 4.54 5.83 14.86
C ASN A 37 4.95 5.11 13.57
N LEU A 38 3.98 4.63 12.80
CA LEU A 38 4.19 3.97 11.52
C LEU A 38 3.47 4.71 10.40
N CYS A 39 3.92 4.51 9.16
CA CYS A 39 3.25 5.04 7.99
C CYS A 39 3.00 3.98 6.92
N LEU A 40 2.09 4.29 5.99
CA LEU A 40 1.92 3.56 4.74
C LEU A 40 2.29 4.47 3.59
N LEU A 41 3.04 3.94 2.62
CA LEU A 41 3.33 4.63 1.39
C LEU A 41 2.16 4.46 0.42
N SER A 42 1.75 5.57 -0.20
CA SER A 42 0.69 5.61 -1.22
C SER A 42 1.13 6.43 -2.43
N PHE A 43 0.28 6.58 -3.44
CA PHE A 43 0.63 7.23 -4.69
C PHE A 43 -0.25 8.43 -5.00
N HIS A 44 0.33 9.49 -5.59
CA HIS A 44 -0.45 10.57 -6.19
C HIS A 44 -1.45 10.01 -7.21
N GLY A 45 -2.68 10.54 -7.22
CA GLY A 45 -3.80 10.02 -8.02
C GLY A 45 -4.61 8.90 -7.34
N ALA A 46 -4.10 8.25 -6.30
CA ALA A 46 -4.76 7.08 -5.72
C ALA A 46 -6.13 7.38 -5.07
N PHE A 47 -6.99 6.37 -4.96
CA PHE A 47 -8.22 6.41 -4.17
C PHE A 47 -8.49 5.09 -3.47
N HIS A 48 -8.33 5.09 -2.14
CA HIS A 48 -8.50 3.90 -1.29
C HIS A 48 -9.67 4.01 -0.31
N GLY A 49 -10.45 5.09 -0.39
CA GLY A 49 -11.59 5.35 0.49
C GLY A 49 -11.55 6.73 1.14
N ARG A 50 -12.51 6.98 2.04
CA ARG A 50 -12.78 8.29 2.65
C ARG A 50 -12.82 8.29 4.17
N THR A 51 -12.69 7.14 4.83
CA THR A 51 -12.47 7.13 6.29
C THR A 51 -11.05 7.64 6.56
N ILE A 52 -10.82 8.30 7.70
CA ILE A 52 -9.58 9.07 7.99
C ILE A 52 -8.29 8.30 7.61
N GLY A 53 -8.18 7.01 7.97
CA GLY A 53 -7.02 6.18 7.59
C GLY A 53 -6.87 5.97 6.07
N THR A 54 -7.95 5.60 5.38
CA THR A 54 -7.95 5.44 3.91
C THR A 54 -7.85 6.75 3.15
N LEU A 55 -8.31 7.84 3.75
CA LEU A 55 -8.23 9.17 3.15
C LEU A 55 -6.81 9.71 3.14
N ALA A 56 -5.98 9.35 4.13
CA ALA A 56 -4.57 9.71 4.14
C ALA A 56 -3.78 9.11 2.97
N THR A 57 -4.20 7.94 2.47
CA THR A 57 -3.62 7.27 1.30
C THR A 57 -4.37 7.58 -0.01
N THR A 58 -5.48 8.31 0.03
CA THR A 58 -6.21 8.79 -1.16
C THR A 58 -5.66 10.15 -1.59
N HIS A 59 -5.37 10.33 -2.87
CA HIS A 59 -4.82 11.57 -3.46
C HIS A 59 -5.45 11.91 -4.82
N SER A 60 -6.76 11.65 -4.97
CA SER A 60 -7.46 11.80 -6.25
C SER A 60 -7.93 13.22 -6.58
N LYS A 61 -8.70 13.86 -5.68
CA LYS A 61 -9.28 15.21 -5.89
C LYS A 61 -9.23 16.02 -4.60
N ALA A 62 -8.99 17.33 -4.71
CA ALA A 62 -8.89 18.22 -3.55
C ALA A 62 -10.16 18.18 -2.68
N ILE A 63 -11.35 18.20 -3.29
CA ILE A 63 -12.64 18.16 -2.58
C ILE A 63 -12.86 16.89 -1.74
N HIS A 64 -12.12 15.81 -2.03
CA HIS A 64 -12.18 14.61 -1.20
C HIS A 64 -11.41 14.78 0.12
N LYS A 65 -10.45 15.72 0.19
CA LYS A 65 -9.47 15.82 1.29
C LYS A 65 -9.55 17.11 2.11
N LEU A 66 -10.03 18.21 1.54
CA LEU A 66 -10.11 19.51 2.22
C LEU A 66 -10.86 19.38 3.55
N ASP A 67 -10.39 20.11 4.56
CA ASP A 67 -10.98 20.21 5.91
C ASP A 67 -10.98 18.93 6.76
N VAL A 68 -10.27 17.88 6.35
CA VAL A 68 -10.13 16.62 7.12
C VAL A 68 -8.69 16.45 7.64
N PRO A 69 -8.48 16.17 8.95
CA PRO A 69 -7.16 15.83 9.47
C PRO A 69 -6.54 14.64 8.73
N SER A 70 -5.21 14.66 8.59
CA SER A 70 -4.47 13.62 7.87
C SER A 70 -3.20 13.22 8.61
N PHE A 71 -2.54 12.19 8.09
CA PHE A 71 -1.25 11.72 8.58
C PHE A 71 -0.15 12.18 7.64
N ASP A 72 0.99 12.55 8.22
CA ASP A 72 2.23 12.78 7.47
C ASP A 72 2.83 11.44 7.06
N TRP A 73 2.31 10.86 5.98
CA TRP A 73 2.73 9.59 5.38
C TRP A 73 3.31 9.83 3.97
N PRO A 74 4.25 9.00 3.50
CA PRO A 74 4.89 9.19 2.21
C PRO A 74 3.92 9.00 1.05
N ILE A 75 4.07 9.86 0.04
CA ILE A 75 3.29 9.86 -1.19
C ILE A 75 4.28 9.87 -2.34
N ALA A 76 4.34 8.78 -3.11
CA ALA A 76 5.17 8.68 -4.31
C ALA A 76 4.37 9.07 -5.55
N HIS A 77 5.04 9.34 -6.67
CA HIS A 77 4.36 9.50 -7.95
C HIS A 77 4.02 8.14 -8.57
N PHE A 78 2.80 8.00 -9.09
CA PHE A 78 2.44 6.90 -9.98
C PHE A 78 2.94 7.22 -11.42
N PRO A 79 3.40 6.22 -12.20
CA PRO A 79 3.87 6.46 -13.55
C PRO A 79 2.85 7.19 -14.43
N LYS A 80 3.32 8.17 -15.22
CA LYS A 80 2.49 8.86 -16.22
C LYS A 80 2.97 8.52 -17.62
N TYR A 81 2.27 7.59 -18.26
CA TYR A 81 2.64 7.15 -19.59
C TYR A 81 2.24 8.13 -20.68
N LYS A 82 3.12 8.20 -21.68
CA LYS A 82 2.83 8.84 -22.97
C LYS A 82 2.25 7.82 -23.93
N TYR A 83 1.32 8.29 -24.75
CA TYR A 83 0.59 7.50 -25.73
C TYR A 83 0.81 8.09 -27.14
N PRO A 84 0.80 7.25 -28.21
CA PRO A 84 0.67 5.78 -28.20
C PRO A 84 1.84 5.06 -27.50
N LEU A 85 1.59 3.90 -26.90
CA LEU A 85 2.58 3.24 -26.02
C LEU A 85 3.80 2.74 -26.80
N GLU A 86 3.56 2.24 -28.02
CA GLU A 86 4.55 1.72 -28.96
C GLU A 86 5.58 2.78 -29.39
N ASP A 87 5.16 4.04 -29.45
CA ASP A 87 6.02 5.16 -29.84
C ASP A 87 6.82 5.74 -28.67
N ASN A 88 6.45 5.39 -27.43
CA ASN A 88 6.97 6.03 -26.21
C ASN A 88 7.57 5.01 -25.22
N VAL A 89 8.00 3.84 -25.69
CA VAL A 89 8.53 2.75 -24.86
C VAL A 89 9.66 3.23 -23.93
N ARG A 90 10.62 3.99 -24.48
CA ARG A 90 11.77 4.48 -23.71
C ARG A 90 11.34 5.45 -22.61
N GLU A 91 10.48 6.41 -22.95
CA GLU A 91 9.98 7.43 -22.03
C GLU A 91 9.17 6.79 -20.90
N ASN A 92 8.34 5.79 -21.21
CA ASN A 92 7.51 5.09 -20.22
C ASN A 92 8.36 4.20 -19.31
N GLN A 93 9.39 3.53 -19.83
CA GLN A 93 10.38 2.82 -19.00
C GLN A 93 11.16 3.75 -18.07
N ALA A 94 11.51 4.95 -18.53
CA ALA A 94 12.16 5.95 -17.70
C ALA A 94 11.22 6.48 -16.59
N GLN A 95 9.94 6.66 -16.90
CA GLN A 95 8.92 7.00 -15.89
C GLN A 95 8.80 5.92 -14.81
N ASP A 96 8.73 4.64 -15.19
CA ASP A 96 8.71 3.53 -14.23
C ASP A 96 9.94 3.59 -13.30
N GLN A 97 11.14 3.73 -13.87
CA GLN A 97 12.39 3.79 -13.09
C GLN A 97 12.41 4.97 -12.12
N GLN A 98 11.97 6.15 -12.57
CA GLN A 98 11.90 7.35 -11.74
C GLN A 98 10.95 7.16 -10.55
N CYS A 99 9.73 6.67 -10.81
CA CYS A 99 8.74 6.44 -9.76
C CYS A 99 9.21 5.38 -8.75
N LEU A 100 9.83 4.29 -9.22
CA LEU A 100 10.37 3.24 -8.35
C LEU A 100 11.54 3.74 -7.47
N ALA A 101 12.42 4.59 -8.03
CA ALA A 101 13.49 5.21 -7.26
C ALA A 101 12.94 6.12 -6.16
N GLU A 102 11.92 6.94 -6.48
CA GLU A 102 11.25 7.79 -5.50
C GLU A 102 10.60 6.98 -4.37
N VAL A 103 10.01 5.82 -4.68
CA VAL A 103 9.47 4.91 -3.65
C VAL A 103 10.56 4.47 -2.67
N GLU A 104 11.72 4.02 -3.16
CA GLU A 104 12.85 3.65 -2.27
C GLU A 104 13.36 4.84 -1.44
N GLU A 105 13.52 6.01 -2.07
CA GLU A 105 13.96 7.24 -1.39
C GLU A 105 13.01 7.65 -0.26
N LEU A 106 11.69 7.57 -0.50
CA LEU A 106 10.68 7.87 0.50
C LEU A 106 10.70 6.88 1.66
N ILE A 107 10.88 5.58 1.38
CA ILE A 107 11.03 4.56 2.43
C ILE A 107 12.23 4.90 3.32
N GLU A 108 13.40 5.18 2.73
CA GLU A 108 14.59 5.53 3.49
C GLU A 108 14.43 6.83 4.29
N LYS A 109 13.82 7.85 3.69
CA LYS A 109 13.56 9.14 4.32
C LYS A 109 12.68 9.00 5.56
N TYR A 110 11.59 8.23 5.46
CA TYR A 110 10.66 8.04 6.58
C TYR A 110 11.24 7.13 7.68
N ASN A 111 12.07 6.15 7.31
CA ASN A 111 12.83 5.36 8.27
C ASN A 111 13.79 6.25 9.09
N LYS A 112 14.54 7.15 8.44
CA LYS A 112 15.44 8.11 9.11
C LYS A 112 14.69 9.10 10.00
N LYS A 113 13.43 9.39 9.69
CA LYS A 113 12.55 10.27 10.49
C LYS A 113 11.99 9.59 11.75
N GLY A 114 12.17 8.28 11.92
CA GLY A 114 11.62 7.53 13.06
C GLY A 114 10.12 7.20 12.92
N VAL A 115 9.58 7.29 11.70
CA VAL A 115 8.19 6.95 11.34
C VAL A 115 8.22 5.92 10.19
N PRO A 116 8.76 4.72 10.42
CA PRO A 116 9.08 3.81 9.33
C PRO A 116 7.85 3.38 8.53
N VAL A 117 8.08 3.08 7.25
CA VAL A 117 7.04 2.59 6.34
C VAL A 117 6.76 1.12 6.67
N ALA A 118 5.51 0.79 6.98
CA ALA A 118 5.08 -0.58 7.26
C ALA A 118 4.57 -1.34 6.02
N GLY A 119 4.19 -0.59 4.98
CA GLY A 119 3.72 -1.17 3.72
C GLY A 119 3.41 -0.12 2.66
N ILE A 120 3.22 -0.61 1.44
CA ILE A 120 2.85 0.12 0.24
C ILE A 120 1.39 -0.23 -0.10
N VAL A 121 0.59 0.78 -0.46
CA VAL A 121 -0.79 0.64 -0.90
C VAL A 121 -0.91 1.17 -2.33
N ILE A 122 -1.43 0.36 -3.25
CA ILE A 122 -1.51 0.73 -4.66
C ILE A 122 -2.69 0.03 -5.36
N GLU A 123 -3.33 0.72 -6.31
CA GLU A 123 -4.33 0.16 -7.23
C GLU A 123 -3.62 -0.48 -8.45
N PRO A 124 -4.10 -1.60 -9.01
CA PRO A 124 -3.58 -2.12 -10.29
C PRO A 124 -3.70 -1.11 -11.44
N ILE A 125 -4.81 -0.37 -11.46
CA ILE A 125 -5.09 0.73 -12.38
C ILE A 125 -5.77 1.80 -11.52
N GLN A 126 -5.15 2.98 -11.40
CA GLN A 126 -5.73 4.05 -10.59
C GLN A 126 -6.99 4.56 -11.25
N SER A 127 -8.13 4.45 -10.60
CA SER A 127 -9.40 4.75 -11.29
C SER A 127 -9.84 6.20 -11.08
N GLU A 128 -10.21 6.58 -9.85
CA GLU A 128 -10.67 7.96 -9.54
C GLU A 128 -9.62 9.05 -9.83
N GLY A 129 -8.34 8.65 -9.87
CA GLY A 129 -7.19 9.47 -10.25
C GLY A 129 -7.05 9.76 -11.74
N GLY A 130 -7.87 9.14 -12.59
CA GLY A 130 -7.89 9.36 -14.03
C GLY A 130 -7.44 8.18 -14.88
N ASP A 131 -7.81 6.95 -14.50
CA ASP A 131 -7.50 5.72 -15.24
C ASP A 131 -6.00 5.59 -15.60
N ASN A 132 -5.13 5.79 -14.61
CA ASN A 132 -3.68 5.70 -14.80
C ASN A 132 -3.23 4.24 -14.72
N GLU A 133 -2.53 3.79 -15.77
CA GLU A 133 -1.99 2.44 -15.89
C GLU A 133 -0.46 2.42 -15.68
N ALA A 134 0.04 1.29 -15.21
CA ALA A 134 1.48 1.01 -15.15
C ALA A 134 1.75 -0.42 -15.65
N SER A 135 2.96 -0.64 -16.14
CA SER A 135 3.38 -1.90 -16.75
C SER A 135 3.42 -3.04 -15.72
N PRO A 136 3.24 -4.31 -16.14
CA PRO A 136 3.55 -5.47 -15.31
C PRO A 136 4.93 -5.39 -14.66
N GLU A 137 5.94 -4.90 -15.40
CA GLU A 137 7.31 -4.76 -14.91
C GLU A 137 7.42 -3.78 -13.73
N PHE A 138 6.67 -2.67 -13.76
CA PHE A 138 6.59 -1.73 -12.64
C PHE A 138 6.12 -2.42 -11.36
N PHE A 139 5.00 -3.17 -11.43
CA PHE A 139 4.47 -3.88 -10.26
C PHE A 139 5.40 -4.99 -9.75
N GLN A 140 6.08 -5.71 -10.65
CA GLN A 140 7.09 -6.70 -10.26
C GLN A 140 8.27 -6.06 -9.53
N LYS A 141 8.77 -4.91 -10.00
CA LYS A 141 9.85 -4.18 -9.35
C LYS A 141 9.39 -3.58 -8.02
N LEU A 142 8.16 -3.06 -7.95
CA LEU A 142 7.57 -2.55 -6.71
C LEU A 142 7.46 -3.65 -5.64
N GLN A 143 7.08 -4.87 -6.03
CA GLN A 143 7.08 -6.01 -5.10
C GLN A 143 8.49 -6.33 -4.60
N LYS A 144 9.51 -6.29 -5.47
CA LYS A 144 10.90 -6.49 -5.05
C LYS A 144 11.37 -5.43 -4.07
N ILE A 145 10.95 -4.18 -4.25
CA ILE A 145 11.21 -3.08 -3.29
C ILE A 145 10.56 -3.41 -1.93
N ALA A 146 9.28 -3.77 -1.92
CA ALA A 146 8.56 -4.12 -0.69
C ALA A 146 9.27 -5.27 0.07
N GLN A 147 9.68 -6.32 -0.65
CA GLN A 147 10.42 -7.45 -0.11
C GLN A 147 11.81 -7.05 0.43
N LYS A 148 12.58 -6.26 -0.33
CA LYS A 148 13.91 -5.74 0.08
C LYS A 148 13.84 -4.99 1.41
N HIS A 149 12.79 -4.20 1.61
CA HIS A 149 12.59 -3.41 2.83
C HIS A 149 11.78 -4.14 3.92
N GLN A 150 11.35 -5.39 3.68
CA GLN A 150 10.53 -6.19 4.60
C GLN A 150 9.22 -5.50 5.02
N ILE A 151 8.58 -4.82 4.06
CA ILE A 151 7.31 -4.11 4.23
C ILE A 151 6.22 -4.77 3.39
N GLY A 152 4.96 -4.64 3.79
CA GLY A 152 3.86 -5.29 3.07
C GLY A 152 3.51 -4.61 1.74
N LEU A 153 3.10 -5.39 0.74
CA LEU A 153 2.48 -4.89 -0.49
C LEU A 153 0.96 -5.16 -0.49
N LEU A 154 0.16 -4.10 -0.40
CA LEU A 154 -1.29 -4.16 -0.53
C LEU A 154 -1.72 -3.70 -1.93
N ILE A 155 -2.33 -4.61 -2.68
CA ILE A 155 -2.96 -4.31 -3.97
C ILE A 155 -4.47 -4.09 -3.76
N ASP A 156 -4.93 -2.87 -4.02
CA ASP A 156 -6.33 -2.49 -3.84
C ASP A 156 -7.16 -2.82 -5.09
N GLU A 157 -7.88 -3.93 -5.04
CA GLU A 157 -8.73 -4.42 -6.12
C GLU A 157 -10.20 -4.13 -5.89
N VAL A 158 -10.53 -3.13 -5.05
CA VAL A 158 -11.90 -2.69 -4.81
C VAL A 158 -12.62 -2.33 -6.11
N GLN A 159 -11.94 -1.72 -7.10
CA GLN A 159 -12.56 -1.37 -8.38
C GLN A 159 -12.18 -2.31 -9.54
N THR A 160 -10.92 -2.71 -9.62
CA THR A 160 -10.38 -3.56 -10.70
C THR A 160 -10.78 -5.02 -10.57
N GLY A 161 -10.98 -5.52 -9.34
CA GLY A 161 -11.40 -6.89 -9.08
C GLY A 161 -12.80 -7.19 -9.58
N GLY A 162 -13.05 -8.47 -9.87
CA GLY A 162 -14.34 -8.99 -10.33
C GLY A 162 -14.46 -9.10 -11.85
N GLY A 163 -13.36 -9.26 -12.58
CA GLY A 163 -13.40 -9.76 -13.97
C GLY A 163 -13.24 -8.74 -15.09
N ALA A 164 -13.33 -7.43 -14.81
CA ALA A 164 -13.47 -6.41 -15.86
C ALA A 164 -12.23 -6.27 -16.78
N THR A 165 -11.04 -6.65 -16.31
CA THR A 165 -9.80 -6.63 -17.13
C THR A 165 -9.59 -7.91 -17.94
N GLY A 166 -10.54 -8.86 -17.88
CA GLY A 166 -10.42 -10.19 -18.52
C GLY A 166 -9.83 -11.28 -17.62
N LYS A 167 -9.40 -10.94 -16.41
CA LYS A 167 -9.06 -11.87 -15.32
C LYS A 167 -9.85 -11.50 -14.07
N PHE A 168 -10.01 -12.45 -13.14
CA PHE A 168 -10.83 -12.21 -11.95
C PHE A 168 -10.23 -11.08 -11.10
N TRP A 169 -8.91 -11.10 -10.91
CA TRP A 169 -8.13 -10.02 -10.30
C TRP A 169 -7.19 -9.40 -11.34
N ALA A 170 -7.07 -8.07 -11.36
CA ALA A 170 -6.21 -7.39 -12.32
C ALA A 170 -4.73 -7.66 -12.08
N HIS A 171 -4.29 -7.88 -10.83
CA HIS A 171 -2.89 -8.20 -10.54
C HIS A 171 -2.40 -9.52 -11.15
N GLU A 172 -3.32 -10.40 -11.57
CA GLU A 172 -2.96 -11.62 -12.30
C GLU A 172 -2.32 -11.34 -13.67
N HIS A 173 -2.48 -10.12 -14.22
CA HIS A 173 -1.77 -9.71 -15.43
C HIS A 173 -0.29 -9.37 -15.17
N PHE A 174 0.09 -9.14 -13.91
CA PHE A 174 1.43 -8.64 -13.57
C PHE A 174 2.49 -9.73 -13.47
N ASN A 175 2.10 -11.02 -13.42
CA ASN A 175 3.02 -12.14 -13.27
C ASN A 175 4.05 -11.89 -12.13
N LEU A 176 3.54 -11.47 -10.97
CA LEU A 176 4.37 -11.14 -9.82
C LEU A 176 5.20 -12.37 -9.38
N PRO A 177 6.48 -12.18 -8.97
CA PRO A 177 7.32 -13.25 -8.43
C PRO A 177 6.68 -14.05 -7.29
N SER A 178 5.84 -13.41 -6.48
CA SER A 178 5.00 -14.04 -5.46
C SER A 178 3.61 -13.39 -5.44
N PRO A 179 2.60 -13.99 -4.79
CA PRO A 179 1.34 -13.30 -4.54
C PRO A 179 1.55 -11.97 -3.79
N PRO A 180 0.68 -10.96 -3.98
CA PRO A 180 0.65 -9.79 -3.11
C PRO A 180 0.43 -10.18 -1.65
N ASP A 181 0.94 -9.38 -0.72
CA ASP A 181 0.78 -9.68 0.72
C ASP A 181 -0.65 -9.52 1.20
N ILE A 182 -1.35 -8.52 0.68
CA ILE A 182 -2.76 -8.26 0.95
C ILE A 182 -3.45 -7.82 -0.34
N VAL A 183 -4.67 -8.31 -0.56
CA VAL A 183 -5.56 -7.79 -1.59
C VAL A 183 -6.89 -7.41 -0.97
N THR A 184 -7.32 -6.17 -1.17
CA THR A 184 -8.64 -5.68 -0.74
C THR A 184 -9.64 -5.75 -1.89
N PHE A 185 -10.90 -6.02 -1.58
CA PHE A 185 -11.97 -6.10 -2.58
C PHE A 185 -13.31 -5.62 -2.02
N SER A 186 -14.20 -5.15 -2.91
CA SER A 186 -15.57 -4.74 -2.60
C SER A 186 -16.36 -4.60 -3.92
N LYS A 187 -17.27 -3.61 -4.03
CA LYS A 187 -18.01 -3.25 -5.25
C LYS A 187 -18.59 -4.48 -5.97
N LYS A 188 -17.95 -4.92 -7.08
CA LYS A 188 -18.42 -6.05 -7.90
C LYS A 188 -18.59 -7.33 -7.07
N MET A 189 -17.80 -7.48 -6.01
CA MET A 189 -17.81 -8.62 -5.10
C MET A 189 -19.01 -8.70 -4.15
N GLN A 190 -19.92 -7.72 -4.18
CA GLN A 190 -21.10 -7.55 -3.31
C GLN A 190 -20.76 -7.27 -1.83
N ILE A 191 -19.79 -7.99 -1.28
CA ILE A 191 -19.24 -7.78 0.06
C ILE A 191 -17.85 -7.18 -0.01
N GLY A 192 -17.49 -6.42 1.02
CA GLY A 192 -16.12 -5.97 1.24
C GLY A 192 -15.31 -7.00 2.01
N GLY A 193 -14.01 -7.07 1.73
CA GLY A 193 -13.11 -7.94 2.45
C GLY A 193 -11.66 -7.78 1.99
N PHE A 194 -10.80 -8.62 2.57
CA PHE A 194 -9.43 -8.77 2.11
C PHE A 194 -8.97 -10.20 2.33
N TYR A 195 -8.07 -10.67 1.48
CA TYR A 195 -7.27 -11.87 1.74
C TYR A 195 -5.80 -11.47 1.82
N HIS A 196 -5.00 -12.33 2.45
CA HIS A 196 -3.62 -12.01 2.77
C HIS A 196 -2.75 -13.25 2.85
N THR A 197 -1.43 -13.07 2.72
CA THR A 197 -0.43 -14.13 2.92
C THR A 197 -0.34 -14.51 4.40
N THR A 198 0.27 -15.66 4.71
CA THR A 198 0.49 -16.07 6.11
C THR A 198 1.34 -15.08 6.89
N ALA A 199 2.27 -14.39 6.23
CA ALA A 199 3.12 -13.35 6.85
C ALA A 199 2.30 -12.17 7.38
N MET A 200 1.13 -11.89 6.81
CA MET A 200 0.23 -10.81 7.23
C MET A 200 -0.82 -11.25 8.24
N ARG A 201 -0.81 -12.51 8.67
CA ARG A 201 -1.78 -13.06 9.62
C ARG A 201 -1.45 -12.59 11.05
N PRO A 202 -2.37 -11.94 11.77
CA PRO A 202 -2.19 -11.67 13.20
C PRO A 202 -2.05 -12.97 13.99
N GLN A 203 -1.09 -13.04 14.92
CA GLN A 203 -0.84 -14.23 15.73
C GLN A 203 -1.85 -14.39 16.87
N GLN A 204 -2.32 -13.28 17.45
CA GLN A 204 -3.29 -13.28 18.55
C GLN A 204 -4.73 -13.09 18.05
N PRO A 205 -5.73 -13.69 18.73
CA PRO A 205 -7.14 -13.45 18.46
C PRO A 205 -7.55 -11.99 18.77
N TYR A 206 -8.73 -11.59 18.28
CA TYR A 206 -9.33 -10.25 18.50
C TYR A 206 -8.53 -9.07 17.93
N ARG A 207 -7.61 -9.32 17.00
CA ARG A 207 -6.74 -8.28 16.41
C ARG A 207 -7.23 -7.69 15.10
N VAL A 208 -8.21 -8.28 14.42
CA VAL A 208 -8.80 -7.79 13.15
C VAL A 208 -10.30 -7.66 13.31
#